data_AF-A0A355WCZ1-F1
#
_entry.id   AF-A0A355WCZ1-F1
#
_cell.length_a   1.000
_cell.length_b   1.000
_cell.length_c   1.000
_cell.angle_alpha   90.00
_cell.angle_beta   90.00
_cell.angle_gamma   90.00
#
_symmetry.space_group_name_H-M   'P 1'
#
loop_
_entity.id
_entity.type
_entity.pdbx_description
1 polymer ?
#
loop_
_entity_poly.entity_id
_entity_poly.type
_entity_poly.pdbx_seq_one_letter_code
_entity_poly.pdbx_strand_id
1 'polypeptide(L)'
;MKKNSAKVILMLLFTFLIICTQGCGPYRIKPANNELKYSESKKESTKSLNIIPENGSEFDIYEDKRRICVIENKGIINEIINGINHGKVENMEAGDILKDDRTYKSILTTGDGHKIDIYILNDTLHEKGIAAVGNKVVEVDYDIIRYIDSIKEFKNVNLDIKNDVFALFKKYGWTVDFMINTMEVKLPQSFMHSAGEYPVKIYWAYNNELSK
;
A
#
# COMPACT_ATOMS: atom_id res chain seq x y z
N MET A 1 -21.67 1.48 64.67
CA MET A 1 -21.49 2.03 63.30
C MET A 1 -20.21 1.54 62.63
N LYS A 2 -20.03 0.22 62.37
CA LYS A 2 -18.81 -0.31 61.72
C LYS A 2 -19.03 -1.43 60.68
N LYS A 3 -20.29 -1.76 60.32
CA LYS A 3 -20.59 -2.87 59.40
C LYS A 3 -20.79 -2.47 57.94
N ASN A 4 -21.02 -1.19 57.65
CA ASN A 4 -21.26 -0.71 56.28
C ASN A 4 -19.96 -0.29 55.55
N SER A 5 -18.91 0.06 56.29
CA SER A 5 -17.64 0.54 55.71
C SER A 5 -16.89 -0.57 54.96
N ALA A 6 -16.89 -1.80 55.49
CA ALA A 6 -16.19 -2.93 54.89
C ALA A 6 -16.83 -3.39 53.56
N LYS A 7 -18.16 -3.33 53.45
CA LYS A 7 -18.88 -3.65 52.21
C LYS A 7 -18.65 -2.60 51.12
N VAL A 8 -18.59 -1.31 51.50
CA VAL A 8 -18.31 -0.22 50.55
C VAL A 8 -16.87 -0.28 50.05
N ILE A 9 -15.90 -0.59 50.93
CA ILE A 9 -14.49 -0.77 50.54
C ILE A 9 -14.30 -2.00 49.64
N LEU A 10 -14.96 -3.13 49.94
CA LEU A 10 -14.90 -4.32 49.11
C LEU A 10 -15.57 -4.12 47.74
N MET A 11 -16.66 -3.35 47.69
CA MET A 11 -17.34 -3.02 46.44
C MET A 11 -16.52 -2.05 45.58
N LEU A 12 -15.83 -1.07 46.18
CA LEU A 12 -14.91 -0.16 45.49
C LEU A 12 -13.66 -0.88 44.96
N LEU A 13 -13.12 -1.87 45.69
CA LEU A 13 -12.01 -2.71 45.21
C LEU A 13 -12.42 -3.59 44.02
N PHE A 14 -13.65 -4.09 43.99
CA PHE A 14 -14.18 -4.86 42.86
C PHE A 14 -14.45 -3.99 41.63
N THR A 15 -14.95 -2.76 41.76
CA THR A 15 -15.08 -1.84 40.62
C THR A 15 -13.73 -1.36 40.09
N PHE A 16 -12.72 -1.17 40.95
CA PHE A 16 -11.37 -0.83 40.50
C PHE A 16 -10.72 -1.97 39.70
N LEU A 17 -10.92 -3.24 40.10
CA LEU A 17 -10.45 -4.41 39.36
C LEU A 17 -11.14 -4.60 38.00
N ILE A 18 -12.43 -4.25 37.88
CA ILE A 18 -13.16 -4.31 36.60
C ILE A 18 -12.64 -3.23 35.64
N ILE A 19 -12.34 -2.03 36.14
CA ILE A 19 -11.84 -0.91 35.31
C ILE A 19 -10.37 -1.15 34.88
N CYS A 20 -9.57 -1.83 35.69
CA CYS A 20 -8.17 -2.17 35.34
C CYS A 20 -8.02 -3.33 34.33
N THR A 21 -9.09 -4.05 33.97
CA THR A 21 -9.03 -5.08 32.90
C THR A 21 -9.40 -4.55 31.51
N GLN A 22 -9.75 -3.26 31.40
CA GLN A 22 -9.99 -2.58 30.12
C GLN A 22 -8.76 -1.77 29.64
N GLY A 23 -7.64 -1.84 30.37
CA GLY A 23 -6.36 -1.25 29.96
C GLY A 23 -5.48 -2.26 29.24
N CYS A 24 -5.15 -1.99 27.97
CA CYS A 24 -4.10 -2.61 27.16
C CYS A 24 -3.87 -4.12 27.37
N GLY A 25 -4.78 -4.95 26.88
CA GLY A 25 -4.36 -6.26 26.36
C GLY A 25 -3.56 -6.06 25.07
N PRO A 26 -2.55 -6.89 24.76
CA PRO A 26 -1.95 -6.88 23.42
C PRO A 26 -3.09 -7.04 22.42
N TYR A 27 -3.08 -6.22 21.37
CA TYR A 27 -4.06 -6.23 20.30
C TYR A 27 -4.20 -7.66 19.77
N ARG A 28 -5.20 -8.41 20.25
CA ARG A 28 -5.50 -9.74 19.74
C ARG A 28 -6.22 -9.52 18.42
N ILE A 29 -5.42 -9.42 17.35
CA ILE A 29 -5.90 -9.58 15.98
C ILE A 29 -6.60 -10.94 15.97
N LYS A 30 -7.94 -10.95 15.82
CA LYS A 30 -8.64 -12.19 15.54
C LYS A 30 -8.09 -12.68 14.20
N PRO A 31 -7.49 -13.88 14.11
CA PRO A 31 -7.18 -14.45 12.81
C PRO A 31 -8.49 -14.54 12.03
N ALA A 32 -8.51 -13.92 10.86
CA ALA A 32 -9.68 -13.95 9.99
C ALA A 32 -9.88 -15.40 9.53
N ASN A 33 -10.79 -16.10 10.20
CA ASN A 33 -11.32 -17.39 9.76
C ASN A 33 -12.23 -17.16 8.55
N ASN A 34 -11.64 -16.86 7.41
CA ASN A 34 -12.25 -17.07 6.10
C ASN A 34 -11.08 -17.33 5.14
N GLU A 35 -10.94 -18.58 4.71
CA GLU A 35 -10.14 -18.91 3.54
C GLU A 35 -10.51 -17.94 2.40
N LEU A 36 -9.51 -17.39 1.72
CA LEU A 36 -9.78 -16.83 0.40
C LEU A 36 -10.17 -17.98 -0.52
N LYS A 37 -11.47 -18.11 -0.77
CA LYS A 37 -11.95 -18.62 -2.05
C LYS A 37 -11.73 -17.54 -3.11
N TYR A 38 -10.47 -17.20 -3.39
CA TYR A 38 -10.13 -16.48 -4.61
C TYR A 38 -10.11 -17.51 -5.74
N SER A 39 -11.24 -17.62 -6.42
CA SER A 39 -11.37 -18.36 -7.67
C SER A 39 -10.78 -17.51 -8.79
N GLU A 40 -9.75 -18.01 -9.48
CA GLU A 40 -9.16 -17.39 -10.68
C GLU A 40 -10.20 -17.01 -11.77
N SER A 41 -11.41 -17.57 -11.70
CA SER A 41 -12.46 -17.42 -12.71
C SER A 41 -13.17 -16.06 -12.75
N LYS A 42 -12.90 -15.12 -11.82
CA LYS A 42 -13.60 -13.82 -11.74
C LYS A 42 -12.70 -12.60 -11.93
N LYS A 43 -11.71 -12.69 -12.83
CA LYS A 43 -10.77 -11.62 -13.22
C LYS A 43 -11.43 -10.29 -13.65
N GLU A 44 -12.76 -10.27 -13.89
CA GLU A 44 -13.53 -9.07 -14.26
C GLU A 44 -14.26 -8.36 -13.10
N SER A 45 -14.30 -8.96 -11.90
CA SER A 45 -15.07 -8.43 -10.76
C SER A 45 -14.18 -7.76 -9.71
N THR A 46 -13.17 -6.98 -10.08
CA THR A 46 -12.42 -6.12 -9.15
C THR A 46 -12.83 -4.66 -9.34
N LYS A 47 -13.00 -3.94 -8.22
CA LYS A 47 -13.45 -2.55 -8.20
C LYS A 47 -12.30 -1.59 -7.88
N SER A 48 -11.59 -1.83 -6.78
CA SER A 48 -10.46 -0.99 -6.39
C SER A 48 -9.48 -1.74 -5.48
N LEU A 49 -8.25 -1.24 -5.42
CA LEU A 49 -7.25 -1.64 -4.43
C LEU A 49 -6.83 -0.39 -3.66
N ASN A 50 -7.07 -0.39 -2.35
CA ASN A 50 -6.69 0.71 -1.48
C ASN A 50 -5.41 0.32 -0.74
N ILE A 51 -4.34 1.09 -0.89
CA ILE A 51 -3.08 0.86 -0.19
C ILE A 51 -2.98 1.87 0.96
N ILE A 52 -2.85 1.34 2.18
CA ILE A 52 -2.79 2.11 3.42
C ILE A 52 -1.34 2.06 3.90
N PRO A 53 -0.59 3.17 3.90
CA PRO A 53 0.85 3.15 4.17
C PRO A 53 1.23 2.64 5.57
N GLU A 54 2.45 2.12 5.68
CA GLU A 54 3.09 1.65 6.93
C GLU A 54 3.15 2.78 7.95
N ASN A 55 2.81 2.51 9.21
CA ASN A 55 2.99 3.41 10.36
C ASN A 55 2.70 4.90 10.09
N GLY A 56 1.45 5.23 9.74
CA GLY A 56 0.89 6.43 10.37
C GLY A 56 0.87 6.12 11.86
N SER A 57 1.61 6.88 12.69
CA SER A 57 1.36 6.85 14.14
C SER A 57 -0.15 6.93 14.38
N GLU A 58 -0.69 6.36 15.46
CA GLU A 58 -2.13 6.48 15.77
C GLU A 58 -2.60 7.95 15.76
N PHE A 59 -1.68 8.92 15.89
CA PHE A 59 -1.89 10.35 15.71
C PHE A 59 -1.98 10.83 14.24
N ASP A 60 -1.24 10.24 13.30
CA ASP A 60 -1.19 10.62 11.88
C ASP A 60 -2.37 10.07 11.05
N ILE A 61 -2.97 8.96 11.49
CA ILE A 61 -4.06 8.27 10.75
C ILE A 61 -5.42 8.95 10.89
N TYR A 62 -5.63 9.74 11.96
CA TYR A 62 -6.92 10.41 12.19
C TYR A 62 -7.04 11.78 11.50
N GLU A 63 -5.94 12.40 11.06
CA GLU A 63 -6.00 13.72 10.40
C GLU A 63 -5.75 13.70 8.89
N ASP A 64 -5.20 12.62 8.29
CA ASP A 64 -4.86 12.66 6.87
C ASP A 64 -5.32 11.46 6.01
N LYS A 65 -6.63 11.44 5.69
CA LYS A 65 -7.20 10.60 4.63
C LYS A 65 -6.51 10.77 3.26
N ARG A 66 -5.66 11.79 3.05
CA ARG A 66 -4.92 12.05 1.79
C ARG A 66 -3.70 11.13 1.62
N ARG A 67 -3.42 10.19 2.54
CA ARG A 67 -2.31 9.22 2.42
C ARG A 67 -2.73 7.85 1.87
N ILE A 68 -4.03 7.57 1.71
CA ILE A 68 -4.49 6.32 1.08
C ILE A 68 -4.31 6.45 -0.44
N CYS A 69 -3.55 5.54 -1.03
CA CYS A 69 -3.49 5.41 -2.48
C CYS A 69 -4.65 4.52 -2.94
N VAL A 70 -5.51 5.04 -3.82
CA VAL A 70 -6.67 4.31 -4.35
C VAL A 70 -6.40 4.01 -5.82
N ILE A 71 -6.30 2.72 -6.13
CA ILE A 71 -6.12 2.23 -7.49
C ILE A 71 -7.45 1.69 -7.98
N GLU A 72 -7.99 2.27 -9.05
CA GLU A 72 -9.23 1.79 -9.71
C GLU A 72 -8.93 1.13 -11.06
N ASN A 73 -7.70 1.26 -11.55
CA ASN A 73 -7.31 0.67 -12.81
C ASN A 73 -7.21 -0.86 -12.71
N LYS A 74 -8.04 -1.57 -13.47
CA LYS A 74 -8.10 -3.04 -13.46
C LYS A 74 -6.81 -3.71 -13.92
N GLY A 75 -6.06 -3.10 -14.84
CA GLY A 75 -4.77 -3.64 -15.32
C GLY A 75 -3.75 -3.70 -14.18
N ILE A 76 -3.54 -2.56 -13.52
CA ILE A 76 -2.63 -2.44 -12.37
C ILE A 76 -3.05 -3.41 -11.24
N ILE A 77 -4.34 -3.41 -10.88
CA ILE A 77 -4.85 -4.31 -9.83
C ILE A 77 -4.58 -5.77 -10.21
N ASN A 78 -4.85 -6.15 -11.46
CA ASN A 78 -4.66 -7.53 -11.91
C ASN A 78 -3.18 -7.93 -11.90
N GLU A 79 -2.27 -7.04 -12.25
CA GLU A 79 -0.82 -7.29 -12.18
C GLU A 79 -0.37 -7.58 -10.75
N ILE A 80 -0.74 -6.69 -9.81
CA ILE A 80 -0.43 -6.86 -8.38
C ILE A 80 -1.00 -8.19 -7.84
N ILE A 81 -2.28 -8.45 -8.10
CA ILE A 81 -2.95 -9.66 -7.60
C ILE A 81 -2.39 -10.93 -8.25
N ASN A 82 -2.05 -10.90 -9.55
CA ASN A 82 -1.38 -12.02 -10.20
C ASN A 82 -0.01 -12.28 -9.56
N GLY A 83 0.78 -11.23 -9.30
CA GLY A 83 2.08 -11.34 -8.64
C GLY A 83 1.98 -12.02 -7.28
N ILE A 84 1.01 -11.61 -6.46
CA ILE A 84 0.75 -12.23 -5.16
C ILE A 84 0.28 -13.69 -5.31
N ASN A 85 -0.63 -13.97 -6.24
CA ASN A 85 -1.18 -15.33 -6.39
C ASN A 85 -0.14 -16.37 -6.85
N HIS A 86 0.80 -15.96 -7.71
CA HIS A 86 1.89 -16.80 -8.19
C HIS A 86 3.12 -16.79 -7.25
N GLY A 87 3.06 -16.01 -6.16
CA GLY A 87 4.09 -16.00 -5.14
C GLY A 87 4.34 -17.38 -4.54
N LYS A 88 5.59 -17.62 -4.15
CA LYS A 88 6.01 -18.88 -3.52
C LYS A 88 5.43 -18.96 -2.12
N VAL A 89 4.72 -20.05 -1.80
CA VAL A 89 4.14 -20.23 -0.46
C VAL A 89 5.25 -20.37 0.58
N GLU A 90 5.16 -19.57 1.64
CA GLU A 90 6.10 -19.60 2.75
C GLU A 90 5.48 -20.33 3.95
N ASN A 91 6.30 -21.07 4.69
CA ASN A 91 5.88 -21.74 5.92
C ASN A 91 5.96 -20.76 7.11
N MET A 92 5.08 -19.77 7.09
CA MET A 92 5.01 -18.68 8.06
C MET A 92 3.55 -18.42 8.42
N GLU A 93 3.28 -18.06 9.68
CA GLU A 93 1.95 -17.62 10.08
C GLU A 93 1.73 -16.16 9.70
N ALA A 94 0.52 -15.83 9.22
CA ALA A 94 0.15 -14.44 8.90
C ALA A 94 0.35 -13.50 10.11
N GLY A 95 0.19 -14.01 11.33
CA GLY A 95 0.41 -13.25 12.56
C GLY A 95 1.85 -12.78 12.78
N ASP A 96 2.85 -13.42 12.17
CA ASP A 96 4.25 -13.01 12.30
C ASP A 96 4.58 -11.80 11.44
N ILE A 97 4.00 -11.71 10.25
CA ILE A 97 4.11 -10.55 9.36
C ILE A 97 3.52 -9.30 10.02
N LEU A 98 2.37 -9.46 10.70
CA LEU A 98 1.67 -8.36 11.36
C LEU A 98 2.44 -7.75 12.55
N LYS A 99 3.49 -8.42 13.03
CA LYS A 99 4.36 -7.89 14.10
C LYS A 99 5.49 -7.01 13.55
N ASP A 100 5.75 -7.08 12.24
CA ASP A 100 6.78 -6.29 11.58
C ASP A 100 6.25 -4.89 11.29
N ASP A 101 7.00 -3.87 11.69
CA ASP A 101 6.62 -2.47 11.56
C ASP A 101 6.71 -1.97 10.11
N ARG A 102 7.38 -2.71 9.22
CA ARG A 102 7.42 -2.49 7.77
C ARG A 102 6.24 -3.13 7.04
N THR A 103 5.25 -3.63 7.77
CA THR A 103 4.04 -4.20 7.17
C THR A 103 2.99 -3.14 6.95
N TYR A 104 2.50 -3.02 5.71
CA TYR A 104 1.32 -2.21 5.40
C TYR A 104 0.11 -3.05 5.04
N LYS A 105 -1.06 -2.41 5.16
CA LYS A 105 -2.34 -3.00 4.79
C LYS A 105 -2.76 -2.50 3.42
N SER A 106 -3.22 -3.41 2.58
CA SER A 106 -3.98 -3.12 1.37
C SER A 106 -5.37 -3.76 1.47
N ILE A 107 -6.37 -3.12 0.87
CA ILE A 107 -7.75 -3.60 0.85
C ILE A 107 -8.21 -3.72 -0.60
N LEU A 108 -8.36 -4.95 -1.07
CA LEU A 108 -8.98 -5.23 -2.36
C LEU A 108 -10.50 -5.20 -2.20
N THR A 109 -11.16 -4.29 -2.92
CA THR A 109 -12.62 -4.27 -3.05
C THR A 109 -13.00 -4.92 -4.37
N THR A 110 -13.74 -6.01 -4.28
CA THR A 110 -14.30 -6.70 -5.44
C THR A 110 -15.53 -5.96 -5.98
N GLY A 111 -15.99 -6.33 -7.17
CA GLY A 111 -17.08 -5.71 -7.90
C GLY A 111 -18.44 -5.91 -7.22
N ASP A 112 -18.59 -6.98 -6.44
CA ASP A 112 -19.77 -7.20 -5.58
C ASP A 112 -19.68 -6.46 -4.23
N GLY A 113 -18.59 -5.73 -4.00
CA GLY A 113 -18.36 -4.96 -2.79
C GLY A 113 -17.70 -5.72 -1.65
N HIS A 114 -17.41 -7.02 -1.80
CA HIS A 114 -16.65 -7.78 -0.82
C HIS A 114 -15.23 -7.22 -0.68
N LYS A 115 -14.76 -7.11 0.57
CA LYS A 115 -13.44 -6.55 0.92
C LYS A 115 -12.50 -7.66 1.40
N ILE A 116 -11.29 -7.64 0.87
CA ILE A 116 -10.23 -8.59 1.19
C ILE A 116 -9.04 -7.81 1.72
N ASP A 117 -8.62 -8.14 2.93
CA ASP A 117 -7.42 -7.60 3.54
C ASP A 117 -6.19 -8.35 3.01
N ILE A 118 -5.19 -7.58 2.56
CA ILE A 118 -3.88 -8.04 2.12
C ILE A 118 -2.86 -7.31 3.00
N TYR A 119 -1.96 -8.03 3.62
CA TYR A 119 -0.84 -7.43 4.37
C TYR A 119 0.44 -7.66 3.61
N ILE A 120 1.24 -6.61 3.44
CA ILE A 120 2.47 -6.66 2.64
C ILE A 120 3.61 -6.18 3.52
N LEU A 121 4.60 -7.05 3.69
CA LEU A 121 5.88 -6.75 4.31
C LEU A 121 6.89 -6.46 3.21
N ASN A 122 7.50 -5.29 3.29
CA ASN A 122 8.55 -4.85 2.38
C ASN A 122 9.91 -4.83 3.08
N ASP A 123 10.77 -5.78 2.75
CA ASP A 123 12.16 -5.77 3.19
C ASP A 123 13.06 -5.23 2.07
N THR A 124 13.30 -3.92 2.12
CA THR A 124 14.16 -3.25 1.14
C THR A 124 15.64 -3.59 1.28
N LEU A 125 16.08 -4.06 2.45
CA LEU A 125 17.47 -4.42 2.69
C LEU A 125 17.84 -5.75 2.00
N HIS A 126 16.90 -6.70 2.00
CA HIS A 126 17.08 -8.02 1.43
C HIS A 126 16.33 -8.22 0.11
N GLU A 127 15.73 -7.15 -0.44
CA GLU A 127 14.90 -7.19 -1.65
C GLU A 127 13.84 -8.30 -1.58
N LYS A 128 13.16 -8.38 -0.43
CA LYS A 128 12.20 -9.44 -0.14
C LYS A 128 10.80 -8.89 0.09
N GLY A 129 9.86 -9.37 -0.70
CA GLY A 129 8.43 -9.10 -0.56
C GLY A 129 7.69 -10.28 0.06
N ILE A 130 6.93 -10.06 1.12
CA ILE A 130 6.00 -11.06 1.65
C ILE A 130 4.58 -10.50 1.65
N ALA A 131 3.62 -11.27 1.17
CA ALA A 131 2.20 -10.94 1.28
C ALA A 131 1.43 -12.00 2.06
N ALA A 132 0.58 -11.55 2.99
CA ALA A 132 -0.39 -12.39 3.68
C ALA A 132 -1.81 -12.04 3.22
N VAL A 133 -2.56 -13.07 2.83
CA VAL A 133 -3.97 -12.95 2.44
C VAL A 133 -4.75 -14.07 3.12
N GLY A 134 -5.60 -13.70 4.08
CA GLY A 134 -6.20 -14.68 5.00
C GLY A 134 -5.11 -15.45 5.77
N ASN A 135 -5.11 -16.78 5.65
CA ASN A 135 -4.09 -17.65 6.26
C ASN A 135 -2.94 -18.01 5.31
N LYS A 136 -2.98 -17.58 4.04
CA LYS A 136 -1.93 -17.86 3.06
C LYS A 136 -0.85 -16.79 3.16
N VAL A 137 0.40 -17.21 3.32
CA VAL A 137 1.58 -16.36 3.24
C VAL A 137 2.38 -16.75 2.01
N VAL A 138 2.79 -15.75 1.22
CA VAL A 138 3.57 -15.92 0.01
C VAL A 138 4.74 -14.95 -0.03
N GLU A 139 5.88 -15.43 -0.51
CA GLU A 139 6.94 -14.58 -1.03
C GLU A 139 6.55 -14.11 -2.44
N VAL A 140 6.50 -12.80 -2.60
CA VAL A 140 6.12 -12.11 -3.83
C VAL A 140 7.40 -11.64 -4.52
N ASP A 141 7.42 -11.70 -5.85
CA ASP A 141 8.48 -11.09 -6.64
C ASP A 141 8.68 -9.64 -6.20
N TYR A 142 9.94 -9.28 -5.90
CA TYR A 142 10.26 -7.97 -5.37
C TYR A 142 9.96 -6.84 -6.37
N ASP A 143 9.95 -7.11 -7.68
CA ASP A 143 9.54 -6.13 -8.68
C ASP A 143 8.07 -5.73 -8.52
N ILE A 144 7.20 -6.62 -8.04
CA ILE A 144 5.80 -6.28 -7.71
C ILE A 144 5.75 -5.36 -6.49
N ILE A 145 6.62 -5.57 -5.49
CA ILE A 145 6.69 -4.67 -4.33
C ILE A 145 7.16 -3.29 -4.75
N ARG A 146 8.22 -3.21 -5.56
CA ARG A 146 8.73 -1.93 -6.11
C ARG A 146 7.67 -1.22 -6.96
N TYR A 147 6.88 -1.98 -7.71
CA TYR A 147 5.77 -1.43 -8.47
C TYR A 147 4.70 -0.80 -7.56
N ILE A 148 4.30 -1.51 -6.50
CA ILE A 148 3.34 -1.00 -5.51
C ILE A 148 3.88 0.26 -4.82
N ASP A 149 5.15 0.28 -4.42
CA ASP A 149 5.80 1.45 -3.82
C ASP A 149 5.85 2.65 -4.75
N SER A 150 6.13 2.42 -6.04
CA SER A 150 6.09 3.48 -7.05
C SER A 150 4.68 4.09 -7.14
N ILE A 151 3.63 3.26 -7.12
CA ILE A 151 2.23 3.74 -7.15
C ILE A 151 1.86 4.47 -5.84
N LYS A 152 2.37 4.02 -4.68
CA LYS A 152 2.17 4.71 -3.38
C LYS A 152 2.76 6.12 -3.41
N GLU A 153 3.89 6.31 -4.06
CA GLU A 153 4.54 7.62 -4.20
C GLU A 153 3.68 8.60 -5.02
N PHE A 154 3.04 8.12 -6.08
CA PHE A 154 2.26 8.93 -7.01
C PHE A 154 0.75 8.75 -6.82
N LYS A 155 0.13 9.61 -5.99
CA LYS A 155 -1.29 9.53 -5.60
C LYS A 155 -2.32 9.45 -6.75
N ASN A 156 -1.96 9.92 -7.94
CA ASN A 156 -2.84 10.04 -9.10
C ASN A 156 -2.24 9.31 -10.32
N VAL A 157 -1.99 8.00 -10.20
CA VAL A 157 -1.56 7.20 -11.35
C VAL A 157 -2.65 7.20 -12.44
N ASN A 158 -2.29 7.61 -13.65
CA ASN A 158 -3.19 7.64 -14.80
C ASN A 158 -2.65 6.74 -15.92
N LEU A 159 -3.47 5.86 -16.48
CA LEU A 159 -3.09 5.01 -17.63
C LEU A 159 -3.47 5.61 -18.99
N ASP A 160 -4.13 6.77 -19.02
CA ASP A 160 -4.43 7.51 -20.25
C ASP A 160 -3.17 8.19 -20.79
N ILE A 161 -2.30 7.37 -21.36
CA ILE A 161 -1.05 7.76 -21.98
C ILE A 161 -1.30 7.87 -23.49
N LYS A 162 -0.87 8.99 -24.07
CA LYS A 162 -1.02 9.24 -25.51
C LYS A 162 -0.27 8.18 -26.34
N ASN A 163 -0.85 7.79 -27.47
CA ASN A 163 -0.27 6.75 -28.34
C ASN A 163 1.13 7.08 -28.88
N ASP A 164 1.43 8.37 -29.08
CA ASP A 164 2.76 8.82 -29.51
C ASP A 164 3.83 8.57 -28.43
N VAL A 165 3.49 8.72 -27.15
CA VAL A 165 4.35 8.36 -26.02
C VAL A 165 4.61 6.85 -26.02
N PHE A 166 3.57 6.02 -26.14
CA PHE A 166 3.75 4.56 -26.25
C PHE A 166 4.66 4.18 -27.42
N ALA A 167 4.44 4.77 -28.60
CA ALA A 167 5.25 4.50 -29.78
C ALA A 167 6.72 4.88 -29.58
N LEU A 168 6.98 6.02 -28.92
CA LEU A 168 8.32 6.49 -28.62
C LEU A 168 9.07 5.50 -27.73
N PHE A 169 8.52 5.14 -26.57
CA PHE A 169 9.19 4.24 -25.62
C PHE A 169 9.35 2.83 -26.17
N LYS A 170 8.32 2.32 -26.88
CA LYS A 170 8.37 1.01 -27.53
C LYS A 170 9.50 0.92 -28.56
N LYS A 171 9.79 1.99 -29.30
CA LYS A 171 10.92 2.06 -30.25
C LYS A 171 12.26 1.74 -29.59
N TYR A 172 12.44 2.10 -28.31
CA TYR A 172 13.66 1.86 -27.55
C TYR A 172 13.58 0.63 -26.63
N GLY A 173 12.56 -0.22 -26.78
CA GLY A 173 12.38 -1.43 -25.97
C GLY A 173 11.87 -1.18 -24.55
N TRP A 174 11.32 0.01 -24.27
CA TRP A 174 10.74 0.34 -22.98
C TRP A 174 9.22 0.12 -22.98
N THR A 175 8.71 -0.38 -21.86
CA THR A 175 7.28 -0.46 -21.59
C THR A 175 6.87 0.76 -20.78
N VAL A 176 5.87 1.51 -21.27
CA VAL A 176 5.27 2.59 -20.48
C VAL A 176 4.18 2.00 -19.63
N ASP A 177 4.21 2.32 -18.34
CA ASP A 177 3.30 1.75 -17.37
C ASP A 177 2.19 2.75 -17.03
N PHE A 178 2.51 3.82 -16.30
CA PHE A 178 1.54 4.86 -15.92
C PHE A 178 2.12 6.28 -16.00
N MET A 179 1.23 7.24 -16.16
CA MET A 179 1.52 8.68 -16.11
C MET A 179 1.38 9.19 -14.68
N ILE A 180 2.42 9.87 -14.19
CA ILE A 180 2.46 10.44 -12.84
C ILE A 180 2.01 11.91 -12.77
N ASN A 181 2.18 12.66 -13.86
CA ASN A 181 1.81 14.07 -13.95
C ASN A 181 1.77 14.53 -15.42
N THR A 182 1.05 15.62 -15.70
CA THR A 182 1.12 16.38 -16.95
C THR A 182 1.28 17.85 -16.63
N MET A 183 2.20 18.52 -17.31
CA MET A 183 2.35 19.96 -17.19
C MET A 183 2.59 20.58 -18.57
N GLU A 184 1.98 21.73 -18.80
CA GLU A 184 2.29 22.59 -19.93
C GLU A 184 3.27 23.66 -19.44
N VAL A 185 4.42 23.77 -20.10
CA VAL A 185 5.44 24.76 -19.76
C VAL A 185 5.82 25.56 -21.00
N LYS A 186 5.95 26.88 -20.83
CA LYS A 186 6.57 27.72 -21.82
C LYS A 186 8.09 27.65 -21.62
N LEU A 187 8.81 27.12 -22.60
CA LEU A 187 10.27 27.13 -22.57
C LEU A 187 10.79 28.58 -22.52
N PRO A 188 11.88 28.84 -21.78
CA PRO A 188 12.48 30.16 -21.78
C PRO A 188 13.02 30.48 -23.19
N GLN A 189 13.05 31.76 -23.52
CA GLN A 189 13.56 32.23 -24.82
C GLN A 189 15.07 31.97 -24.99
N SER A 190 15.78 31.73 -23.88
CA SER A 190 17.18 31.35 -23.84
C SER A 190 17.41 30.31 -22.74
N PHE A 191 18.29 29.34 -23.00
CA PHE A 191 18.76 28.38 -22.01
C PHE A 191 19.95 28.89 -21.18
N MET A 192 20.35 30.15 -21.37
CA MET A 192 21.33 30.83 -20.50
C MET A 192 20.66 31.18 -19.18
N HIS A 193 21.16 30.61 -18.08
CA HIS A 193 20.68 30.88 -16.72
C HIS A 193 21.84 31.21 -15.79
N SER A 194 21.66 32.19 -14.90
CA SER A 194 22.58 32.39 -13.77
C SER A 194 22.41 31.25 -12.78
N ALA A 195 23.43 30.97 -11.97
CA ALA A 195 23.32 29.96 -10.91
C ALA A 195 22.14 30.30 -9.98
N GLY A 196 21.12 29.43 -9.95
CA GLY A 196 19.92 29.60 -9.13
C GLY A 196 18.68 30.17 -9.85
N GLU A 197 18.77 30.58 -11.12
CA GLU A 197 17.62 31.15 -11.85
C GLU A 197 16.67 30.13 -12.51
N TYR A 198 17.11 28.88 -12.73
CA TYR A 198 16.26 27.80 -13.23
C TYR A 198 16.90 26.41 -12.95
N PRO A 199 16.14 25.30 -12.77
CA PRO A 199 14.70 25.17 -13.00
C PRO A 199 13.89 24.90 -11.72
N VAL A 200 12.56 25.08 -11.79
CA VAL A 200 11.63 24.24 -11.00
C VAL A 200 12.17 22.82 -11.15
N LYS A 201 12.49 22.10 -10.06
CA LYS A 201 13.14 20.78 -10.12
C LYS A 201 12.33 19.80 -11.00
N ILE A 202 12.57 19.83 -12.31
CA ILE A 202 12.06 18.90 -13.31
C ILE A 202 13.29 18.08 -13.65
N TYR A 203 13.34 16.85 -13.15
CA TYR A 203 14.36 15.89 -13.57
C TYR A 203 14.08 15.53 -15.02
N TRP A 204 14.77 16.22 -15.94
CA TRP A 204 14.80 15.81 -17.34
C TRP A 204 15.78 14.64 -17.47
N ALA A 205 15.29 13.46 -17.84
CA ALA A 205 16.13 12.50 -18.55
C ALA A 205 16.15 12.96 -20.01
N TYR A 206 17.15 13.77 -20.39
CA TYR A 206 17.39 14.05 -21.80
C TYR A 206 17.84 12.76 -22.47
N ASN A 207 17.00 12.15 -23.30
CA ASN A 207 17.49 11.29 -24.37
C ASN A 207 18.07 12.21 -25.46
N ASN A 208 19.24 12.76 -25.19
CA ASN A 208 20.02 13.45 -26.21
C ASN A 208 20.49 12.36 -27.18
N GLU A 209 19.82 12.22 -28.33
CA GLU A 209 20.40 11.55 -29.50
C GLU A 209 21.58 12.41 -30.01
N LEU A 210 22.67 12.43 -29.24
CA LEU A 210 23.95 12.96 -29.68
C LEU A 210 24.60 11.87 -30.54
N SER A 211 24.53 12.08 -31.86
CA SER A 211 25.11 11.31 -32.95
C SER A 211 24.15 10.32 -33.63
N LYS A 212 23.69 10.72 -34.83
CA LYS A 212 23.60 9.81 -35.98
C LYS A 212 24.80 10.08 -36.87
#